data_AF-A0A660Q1F2-F1
#
_entry.id   AF-A0A660Q1F2-F1
#
_cell.length_a   1.000
_cell.length_b   1.000
_cell.length_c   1.000
_cell.angle_alpha   90.00
_cell.angle_beta   90.00
_cell.angle_gamma   90.00
#
_symmetry.space_group_name_H-M   'P 1'
#
loop_
_entity.id
_entity.type
_entity.pdbx_description
1 polymer ?
#
loop_
_entity_poly.entity_id
_entity_poly.type
_entity_poly.pdbx_seq_one_letter_code
_entity_poly.pdbx_strand_id
1 'polypeptide(L)'
;RLFNALVAGESMGGDSRGKQSAALLVVKDKAGYGGYTDRAIDIRVDDHPEPFKELGRLLVLAQTNYAWNEAWTLFTEQKYEAALPYMEKAAELSPKYPEVLYDLACIRLAAGDEVGALKAITDAIRLNSKLKRQAAVDNDLDNLRDNEDFKKLLE
;
A
#
# COMPACT_ATOMS: atom_id res chain seq x y z
N ARG A 1 2.85 -16.76 4.16
CA ARG A 1 3.07 -18.18 4.56
C ARG A 1 3.04 -19.11 3.36
N LEU A 2 1.97 -19.13 2.55
CA LEU A 2 1.89 -20.00 1.36
C LEU A 2 3.02 -19.76 0.33
N PHE A 3 3.29 -18.49 -0.01
CA PHE A 3 4.39 -18.14 -0.93
C PHE A 3 5.76 -18.64 -0.43
N ASN A 4 6.06 -18.50 0.87
CA ASN A 4 7.32 -18.99 1.42
C ASN A 4 7.45 -20.52 1.32
N ALA A 5 6.34 -21.26 1.46
CA ALA A 5 6.34 -22.70 1.27
C ALA A 5 6.61 -23.06 -0.21
N LEU A 6 6.03 -22.31 -1.15
CA LEU A 6 6.28 -22.46 -2.58
C LEU A 6 7.76 -22.22 -2.93
N VAL A 7 8.35 -21.15 -2.41
CA VAL A 7 9.78 -20.82 -2.58
C VAL A 7 10.68 -21.88 -1.93
N ALA A 8 10.31 -22.38 -0.75
CA ALA A 8 11.08 -23.44 -0.09
C ALA A 8 11.07 -24.75 -0.90
N GLY A 9 9.93 -25.12 -1.50
CA GLY A 9 9.85 -26.27 -2.39
C GLY A 9 10.74 -26.13 -3.62
N GLU A 10 10.71 -24.97 -4.28
CA GLU A 10 11.59 -24.65 -5.40
C GLU A 10 13.08 -24.76 -4.99
N SER A 11 13.46 -24.26 -3.81
CA SER A 11 14.85 -24.34 -3.33
C SER A 11 15.36 -25.76 -3.06
N MET A 12 14.45 -26.73 -2.93
CA MET A 12 14.79 -28.15 -2.74
C MET A 12 14.84 -28.93 -4.06
N GLY A 13 14.87 -28.24 -5.20
CA GLY A 13 14.98 -28.82 -6.54
C GLY A 13 13.73 -28.68 -7.40
N GLY A 14 12.63 -28.17 -6.83
CA GLY A 14 11.42 -27.83 -7.58
C GLY A 14 10.78 -29.01 -8.33
N ASP A 15 9.99 -28.69 -9.34
CA ASP A 15 9.45 -29.69 -10.28
C ASP A 15 10.57 -30.16 -11.22
N SER A 16 10.64 -31.47 -11.50
CA SER A 16 11.68 -32.05 -12.35
C SER A 16 11.67 -31.55 -13.80
N ARG A 17 10.57 -30.94 -14.25
CA ARG A 17 10.44 -30.32 -15.58
C ARG A 17 10.96 -28.88 -15.61
N GLY A 18 11.34 -28.32 -14.45
CA GLY A 18 11.69 -26.92 -14.27
C GLY A 18 10.47 -26.04 -13.96
N LYS A 19 10.68 -24.72 -14.03
CA LYS A 19 9.67 -23.69 -13.73
C LYS A 19 9.25 -22.96 -15.00
N GLN A 20 7.95 -22.85 -15.22
CA GLN A 20 7.38 -22.10 -16.37
C GLN A 20 6.47 -20.96 -15.92
N SER A 21 5.79 -21.10 -14.78
CA SER A 21 4.90 -20.07 -14.25
C SER A 21 4.79 -20.18 -12.73
N ALA A 22 4.33 -19.11 -12.10
CA ALA A 22 3.93 -19.09 -10.70
C ALA A 22 2.70 -18.19 -10.54
N ALA A 23 1.75 -18.59 -9.71
CA ALA A 23 0.54 -17.83 -9.47
C ALA A 23 0.10 -17.93 -8.00
N LEU A 24 -0.62 -16.90 -7.54
CA LEU A 24 -1.24 -16.88 -6.23
C LEU A 24 -2.63 -16.25 -6.32
N LEU A 25 -3.63 -17.01 -5.88
CA LEU A 25 -5.01 -16.55 -5.71
C LEU A 25 -5.39 -16.67 -4.23
N VAL A 26 -5.82 -15.56 -3.64
CA VAL A 26 -6.39 -15.49 -2.30
C VAL A 26 -7.79 -14.89 -2.43
N VAL A 27 -8.77 -15.62 -1.92
CA VAL A 27 -10.17 -15.18 -1.93
C VAL A 27 -10.66 -14.86 -0.52
N LYS A 28 -11.49 -13.82 -0.42
CA LYS A 28 -12.18 -13.37 0.80
C LYS A 28 -13.48 -12.72 0.34
N ASP A 29 -14.59 -13.02 1.03
CA ASP A 29 -15.89 -12.39 0.75
C ASP A 29 -15.75 -10.87 0.71
N LYS A 30 -16.25 -10.24 -0.35
CA LYS A 30 -16.24 -8.78 -0.55
C LYS A 30 -14.85 -8.16 -0.47
N ALA A 31 -13.86 -8.81 -1.06
CA ALA A 31 -12.51 -8.29 -1.23
C ALA A 31 -12.34 -7.46 -2.52
N GLY A 32 -11.10 -7.03 -2.75
CA GLY A 32 -10.78 -6.14 -3.86
C GLY A 32 -11.27 -4.71 -3.62
N TYR A 33 -11.02 -3.84 -4.59
CA TYR A 33 -11.34 -2.42 -4.47
C TYR A 33 -12.85 -2.22 -4.28
N GLY A 34 -13.25 -1.54 -3.19
CA GLY A 34 -14.65 -1.28 -2.87
C GLY A 34 -15.50 -2.52 -2.53
N GLY A 35 -14.88 -3.68 -2.35
CA GLY A 35 -15.58 -4.93 -2.03
C GLY A 35 -16.46 -5.50 -3.15
N TYR A 36 -16.23 -5.10 -4.41
CA TYR A 36 -17.01 -5.54 -5.57
C TYR A 36 -16.63 -6.93 -6.10
N THR A 37 -15.63 -7.60 -5.50
CA THR A 37 -15.17 -8.93 -5.92
C THR A 37 -14.89 -9.80 -4.70
N ASP A 38 -14.50 -11.07 -4.91
CA ASP A 38 -14.00 -11.92 -3.82
C ASP A 38 -12.49 -12.15 -3.91
N ARG A 39 -11.78 -11.38 -4.74
CA ARG A 39 -10.34 -11.59 -5.03
C ARG A 39 -9.51 -10.60 -4.22
N ALA A 40 -8.92 -11.08 -3.12
CA ALA A 40 -8.04 -10.27 -2.28
C ALA A 40 -6.64 -10.11 -2.91
N ILE A 41 -6.10 -11.21 -3.45
CA ILE A 41 -4.84 -11.21 -4.19
C ILE A 41 -5.04 -12.14 -5.40
N ASP A 42 -4.76 -11.66 -6.60
CA ASP A 42 -4.73 -12.46 -7.81
C ASP A 42 -3.56 -11.99 -8.68
N ILE A 43 -2.46 -12.73 -8.61
CA ILE A 43 -1.22 -12.41 -9.33
C ILE A 43 -0.67 -13.65 -10.01
N ARG A 44 -0.09 -13.46 -11.19
CA ARG A 44 0.46 -14.52 -12.02
C ARG A 44 1.68 -14.01 -12.78
N VAL A 45 2.68 -14.87 -12.90
CA VAL A 45 3.85 -14.68 -13.74
C VAL A 45 3.95 -15.87 -14.68
N ASP A 46 3.86 -15.60 -15.98
CA ASP A 46 3.95 -16.59 -17.04
C ASP A 46 5.24 -16.42 -17.83
N ASP A 47 5.88 -17.54 -18.17
CA ASP A 47 7.01 -17.65 -19.09
C ASP A 47 8.22 -16.74 -18.74
N HIS A 48 8.36 -16.41 -17.46
CA HIS A 48 9.51 -15.68 -16.96
C HIS A 48 10.61 -16.67 -16.52
N PRO A 49 11.90 -16.40 -16.78
CA PRO A 49 12.99 -17.27 -16.34
C PRO A 49 13.05 -17.49 -14.83
N GLU A 50 12.55 -16.51 -14.06
CA GLU A 50 12.51 -16.52 -12.59
C GLU A 50 11.08 -16.21 -12.08
N PRO A 51 10.09 -17.11 -12.27
CA PRO A 51 8.69 -16.79 -12.04
C PRO A 51 8.37 -16.62 -10.55
N PHE A 52 9.01 -17.37 -9.66
CA PHE A 52 8.82 -17.24 -8.20
C PHE A 52 9.40 -15.94 -7.65
N LYS A 53 10.58 -15.53 -8.14
CA LYS A 53 11.20 -14.26 -7.74
C LYS A 53 10.30 -13.09 -8.14
N GLU A 54 9.81 -13.11 -9.37
CA GLU A 54 8.94 -12.07 -9.89
C GLU A 54 7.55 -12.10 -9.21
N LEU A 55 7.00 -13.28 -8.95
CA LEU A 55 5.77 -13.42 -8.17
C LEU A 55 5.94 -12.85 -6.76
N GLY A 56 7.11 -13.02 -6.13
CA GLY A 56 7.43 -12.40 -4.84
C GLY A 56 7.43 -10.87 -4.88
N ARG A 57 7.98 -10.28 -5.95
CA ARG A 57 7.90 -8.82 -6.18
C ARG A 57 6.46 -8.37 -6.34
N LEU A 58 5.67 -9.07 -7.16
CA LEU A 58 4.24 -8.78 -7.35
C LEU A 58 3.43 -8.98 -6.06
N LEU A 59 3.81 -9.95 -5.22
CA LEU A 59 3.15 -10.21 -3.95
C LEU A 59 3.27 -9.02 -3.00
N VAL A 60 4.44 -8.37 -2.92
CA VAL A 60 4.60 -7.15 -2.11
C VAL A 60 3.64 -6.06 -2.61
N LEU A 61 3.58 -5.83 -3.92
CA LEU A 61 2.67 -4.84 -4.51
C LEU A 61 1.19 -5.19 -4.27
N ALA A 62 0.82 -6.45 -4.42
CA ALA A 62 -0.54 -6.92 -4.17
C ALA A 62 -0.93 -6.76 -2.70
N GLN A 63 -0.02 -7.02 -1.77
CA GLN A 63 -0.24 -6.81 -0.33
C GLN A 63 -0.35 -5.33 0.02
N THR A 64 0.49 -4.46 -0.58
CA THR A 64 0.37 -3.01 -0.43
C THR A 64 -1.01 -2.54 -0.90
N ASN A 65 -1.42 -2.91 -2.11
CA ASN A 65 -2.71 -2.51 -2.68
C ASN A 65 -3.88 -3.05 -1.86
N TYR A 66 -3.80 -4.29 -1.38
CA TYR A 66 -4.83 -4.86 -0.53
C TYR A 66 -5.00 -4.05 0.77
N ALA A 67 -3.89 -3.79 1.48
CA ALA A 67 -3.92 -3.03 2.72
C ALA A 67 -4.38 -1.57 2.48
N TRP A 68 -3.90 -0.93 1.41
CA TRP A 68 -4.31 0.41 1.04
C TRP A 68 -5.80 0.51 0.75
N ASN A 69 -6.37 -0.46 0.02
CA ASN A 69 -7.80 -0.48 -0.28
C ASN A 69 -8.67 -0.67 0.96
N GLU A 70 -8.26 -1.54 1.89
CA GLU A 70 -8.97 -1.75 3.16
C GLU A 70 -8.91 -0.47 4.02
N ALA A 71 -7.75 0.20 4.06
CA ALA A 71 -7.59 1.49 4.73
C ALA A 71 -8.52 2.55 4.14
N TRP A 72 -8.53 2.70 2.82
CA TRP A 72 -9.37 3.68 2.12
C TRP A 72 -10.85 3.41 2.33
N THR A 73 -11.27 2.14 2.28
CA THR A 73 -12.66 1.75 2.54
C THR A 73 -13.08 2.20 3.94
N LEU A 74 -12.30 1.89 4.97
CA LEU A 74 -12.57 2.32 6.35
C LEU A 74 -12.53 3.84 6.51
N PHE A 75 -11.61 4.52 5.83
CA PHE A 75 -11.53 5.98 5.82
C PHE A 75 -12.79 6.62 5.24
N THR A 76 -13.31 6.13 4.11
CA THR A 76 -14.56 6.63 3.52
C THR A 76 -15.79 6.36 4.39
N GLU A 77 -15.74 5.33 5.23
CA GLU A 77 -16.74 5.06 6.27
C GLU A 77 -16.52 5.86 7.57
N GLN A 78 -15.56 6.80 7.59
CA GLN A 78 -15.18 7.62 8.74
C GLN A 78 -14.66 6.81 9.95
N LYS A 79 -14.15 5.59 9.71
CA LYS A 79 -13.56 4.72 10.74
C LYS A 79 -12.04 4.88 10.77
N TYR A 80 -11.58 6.07 11.13
CA TYR A 80 -10.18 6.47 10.97
C TYR A 80 -9.19 5.63 11.80
N GLU A 81 -9.51 5.36 13.07
CA GLU A 81 -8.64 4.54 13.93
C GLU A 81 -8.54 3.09 13.44
N ALA A 82 -9.59 2.58 12.80
CA ALA A 82 -9.59 1.25 12.21
C ALA A 82 -8.86 1.21 10.85
N ALA A 83 -8.87 2.31 10.09
CA ALA A 83 -8.17 2.46 8.82
C ALA A 83 -6.65 2.51 9.00
N LEU A 84 -6.19 3.19 10.06
CA LEU A 84 -4.78 3.49 10.28
C LEU A 84 -3.85 2.26 10.24
N PRO A 85 -4.13 1.13 10.95
CA PRO A 85 -3.25 -0.04 10.90
C PRO A 85 -3.06 -0.62 9.50
N TYR A 86 -4.09 -0.56 8.65
CA TYR A 86 -4.00 -1.00 7.26
C TYR A 86 -3.13 -0.06 6.44
N MET A 87 -3.28 1.25 6.64
CA MET A 87 -2.49 2.23 5.91
C MET A 87 -1.02 2.20 6.31
N GLU A 88 -0.74 2.04 7.60
CA GLU A 88 0.62 1.82 8.10
C GLU A 88 1.24 0.55 7.50
N LYS A 89 0.44 -0.51 7.34
CA LYS A 89 0.91 -1.72 6.68
C LYS A 89 1.28 -1.49 5.22
N ALA A 90 0.47 -0.72 4.48
CA ALA A 90 0.77 -0.35 3.10
C ALA A 90 2.08 0.45 3.01
N ALA A 91 2.29 1.42 3.90
CA ALA A 91 3.51 2.22 3.96
C ALA A 91 4.74 1.41 4.39
N GLU A 92 4.61 0.45 5.29
CA GLU A 92 5.69 -0.48 5.66
C GLU A 92 6.16 -1.32 4.46
N LEU A 93 5.20 -1.81 3.66
CA LEU A 93 5.49 -2.62 2.47
C LEU A 93 6.03 -1.79 1.31
N SER A 94 5.69 -0.51 1.24
CA SER A 94 6.07 0.38 0.13
C SER A 94 6.48 1.78 0.62
N PRO A 95 7.55 1.88 1.42
CA PRO A 95 7.94 3.14 2.09
C PRO A 95 8.51 4.20 1.14
N LYS A 96 8.68 3.84 -0.14
CA LYS A 96 9.16 4.73 -1.19
C LYS A 96 8.06 5.08 -2.20
N TYR A 97 6.81 4.73 -1.92
CA TYR A 97 5.69 5.03 -2.80
C TYR A 97 5.00 6.32 -2.29
N PRO A 98 5.18 7.47 -2.97
CA PRO A 98 4.73 8.77 -2.48
C PRO A 98 3.23 8.81 -2.17
N GLU A 99 2.43 8.20 -3.03
CA GLU A 99 0.97 8.20 -2.95
C GLU A 99 0.48 7.43 -1.70
N VAL A 100 1.14 6.33 -1.34
CA VAL A 100 0.88 5.60 -0.08
C VAL A 100 1.24 6.45 1.13
N LEU A 101 2.35 7.20 1.08
CA LEU A 101 2.72 8.08 2.20
C LEU A 101 1.78 9.29 2.30
N TYR A 102 1.27 9.78 1.17
CA TYR A 102 0.30 10.86 1.12
C TYR A 102 -1.00 10.45 1.81
N ASP A 103 -1.58 9.32 1.40
CA ASP A 103 -2.82 8.81 2.00
C ASP A 103 -2.64 8.42 3.48
N LEU A 104 -1.43 7.97 3.86
CA LEU A 104 -1.08 7.77 5.27
C LEU A 104 -1.15 9.09 6.06
N ALA A 105 -0.74 10.21 5.46
CA ALA A 105 -0.84 11.51 6.11
C ALA A 105 -2.30 11.90 6.34
N CYS A 106 -3.16 11.76 5.33
CA CYS A 106 -4.58 12.03 5.44
C CYS A 106 -5.24 11.17 6.53
N ILE A 107 -4.99 9.85 6.53
CA ILE A 107 -5.57 8.93 7.51
C ILE A 107 -5.05 9.21 8.92
N ARG A 108 -3.76 9.50 9.08
CA ARG A 108 -3.20 9.90 10.40
C ARG A 108 -3.83 11.16 10.93
N LEU A 109 -3.99 12.18 10.08
CA LEU A 109 -4.58 13.46 10.49
C LEU A 109 -6.03 13.28 10.92
N ALA A 110 -6.81 12.49 10.16
CA ALA A 110 -8.19 12.15 10.51
C ALA A 110 -8.29 11.32 11.80
N ALA A 111 -7.29 10.48 12.09
CA ALA A 111 -7.17 9.75 13.35
C ALA A 111 -6.59 10.58 14.51
N GLY A 112 -6.28 11.87 14.30
CA GLY A 112 -5.76 12.78 15.32
C GLY A 112 -4.23 12.75 15.53
N ASP A 113 -3.48 11.99 14.72
CA ASP A 113 -2.01 11.96 14.75
C ASP A 113 -1.41 13.04 13.84
N GLU A 114 -1.48 14.30 14.28
CA GLU A 114 -0.97 15.44 13.52
C GLU A 114 0.55 15.34 13.25
N VAL A 115 1.32 14.89 14.25
CA VAL A 115 2.78 14.78 14.15
C VAL A 115 3.17 13.72 13.11
N GLY A 116 2.52 12.55 13.16
CA GLY A 116 2.76 11.49 12.20
C GLY A 116 2.24 11.83 10.80
N ALA A 117 1.16 12.62 10.69
CA ALA A 117 0.65 13.13 9.43
C ALA A 117 1.64 14.08 8.75
N LEU A 118 2.14 15.09 9.49
CA LEU A 118 3.12 16.05 8.99
C LEU A 118 4.40 15.35 8.50
N LYS A 119 4.86 14.34 9.23
CA LYS A 119 6.00 13.51 8.80
C LYS A 119 5.69 12.78 7.49
N ALA A 120 4.54 12.12 7.39
CA ALA A 120 4.17 11.33 6.22
C ALA A 120 4.01 12.20 4.96
N ILE A 121 3.37 13.37 5.06
CA ILE A 121 3.22 14.28 3.91
C ILE A 121 4.55 14.90 3.48
N THR A 122 5.44 15.19 4.44
CA THR A 122 6.81 15.63 4.15
C THR A 122 7.58 14.58 3.38
N ASP A 123 7.49 13.31 3.80
CA ASP A 123 8.14 12.20 3.12
C ASP A 123 7.57 11.98 1.71
N ALA A 124 6.25 12.05 1.55
CA ALA A 124 5.58 11.96 0.25
C ALA A 124 6.05 13.05 -0.72
N ILE A 125 6.03 14.31 -0.31
CA ILE A 125 6.44 15.46 -1.14
C ILE A 125 7.94 15.41 -1.48
N ARG A 126 8.77 14.93 -0.55
CA ARG A 126 10.21 14.73 -0.81
C ARG A 126 10.45 13.68 -1.90
N LEU A 127 9.66 12.61 -1.92
CA LEU A 127 9.75 11.58 -2.96
C LEU A 127 9.13 12.04 -4.29
N ASN A 128 8.06 12.84 -4.24
CA ASN A 128 7.40 13.40 -5.42
C ASN A 128 6.93 14.84 -5.16
N SER A 129 7.74 15.82 -5.58
CA SER A 129 7.46 17.24 -5.36
C SER A 129 6.20 17.76 -6.07
N LYS A 130 5.66 17.01 -7.05
CA LYS A 130 4.40 17.38 -7.71
C LYS A 130 3.20 17.30 -6.77
N LEU A 131 3.30 16.51 -5.69
CA LEU A 131 2.26 16.38 -4.67
C LEU A 131 2.02 17.66 -3.88
N LYS A 132 2.96 18.63 -3.89
CA LYS A 132 2.75 19.95 -3.24
C LYS A 132 1.46 20.63 -3.69
N ARG A 133 1.16 20.56 -4.99
CA ARG A 133 -0.04 21.22 -5.55
C ARG A 133 -1.32 20.59 -5.04
N GLN A 134 -1.35 19.26 -4.91
CA GLN A 134 -2.48 18.54 -4.34
C GLN A 134 -2.59 18.84 -2.85
N ALA A 135 -1.49 18.72 -2.11
CA ALA A 135 -1.46 19.01 -0.68
C ALA A 135 -1.90 20.44 -0.34
N ALA A 136 -1.68 21.41 -1.22
CA ALA A 136 -2.11 22.80 -1.05
C ALA A 136 -3.64 23.02 -1.13
N VAL A 137 -4.40 22.10 -1.73
CA VAL A 137 -5.85 22.25 -1.95
C VAL A 137 -6.67 21.09 -1.40
N ASP A 138 -6.02 20.05 -0.88
CA ASP A 138 -6.67 18.88 -0.31
C ASP A 138 -7.29 19.18 1.05
N ASN A 139 -8.59 18.95 1.17
CA ASN A 139 -9.35 19.22 2.39
C ASN A 139 -9.01 18.21 3.51
N ASP A 140 -8.54 17.01 3.14
CA ASP A 140 -8.13 16.00 4.13
C ASP A 140 -6.89 16.44 4.93
N LEU A 141 -6.23 17.52 4.50
CA LEU A 141 -5.07 18.13 5.16
C LEU A 141 -5.39 19.50 5.79
N ASP A 142 -6.65 19.90 5.89
CA ASP A 142 -7.04 21.24 6.36
C ASP A 142 -6.54 21.54 7.78
N ASN A 143 -6.51 20.54 8.66
CA ASN A 143 -5.99 20.71 10.03
C ASN A 143 -4.48 21.06 10.07
N LEU A 144 -3.73 20.85 8.98
CA LEU A 144 -2.32 21.24 8.89
C LEU A 144 -2.12 22.64 8.30
N ARG A 145 -3.16 23.32 7.78
CA ARG A 145 -3.03 24.60 7.05
C ARG A 145 -2.38 25.70 7.86
N ASP A 146 -2.64 25.72 9.16
CA ASP A 146 -2.06 26.71 10.08
C ASP A 146 -0.69 26.30 10.62
N ASN A 147 -0.27 25.05 10.40
CA ASN A 147 1.03 24.54 10.83
C ASN A 147 2.16 25.16 10.01
N GLU A 148 3.10 25.84 10.69
CA GLU A 148 4.20 26.56 10.04
C GLU A 148 5.14 25.66 9.24
N ASP A 149 5.36 24.42 9.66
CA ASP A 149 6.21 23.48 8.93
C ASP A 149 5.51 22.97 7.67
N PHE A 150 4.19 22.81 7.71
CA PHE A 150 3.40 22.50 6.52
C PHE A 150 3.38 23.65 5.52
N LYS A 151 3.25 24.91 5.97
CA LYS A 151 3.35 26.08 5.08
C LYS A 151 4.69 26.12 4.36
N LYS A 152 5.81 26.00 5.09
CA LYS A 152 7.16 25.95 4.52
C LYS A 152 7.38 24.79 3.55
N LEU A 153 6.71 23.66 3.79
CA LEU A 153 6.78 22.50 2.90
C LEU A 153 6.15 22.80 1.51
N LEU A 154 5.12 23.64 1.49
CA LEU A 154 4.38 23.99 0.28
C LEU A 154 4.98 25.14 -0.53
N GLU A 155 5.80 26.00 0.10
CA GLU A 155 6.64 27.00 -0.57
C GLU A 155 7.62 26.36 -1.58
#